data_AF-A0A3C1CHX7-F1
#
_entry.id   AF-A0A3C1CHX7-F1
#
_cell.length_a   1.000
_cell.length_b   1.000
_cell.length_c   1.000
_cell.angle_alpha   90.00
_cell.angle_beta   90.00
_cell.angle_gamma   90.00
#
_symmetry.space_group_name_H-M   'P 1'
#
loop_
_entity.id
_entity.type
_entity.pdbx_description
1 polymer ?
#
loop_
_entity_poly.entity_id
_entity_poly.type
_entity_poly.pdbx_seq_one_letter_code
_entity_poly.pdbx_strand_id
1 'polypeptide(L)'
;FDSYFGTFPGAQGIPMAGGVPAVCIPDPPQPCQAPYHDTADVNGGGPHGEASAQADVHGGAMDGFIEQALSGKGKGCTNPNDPACTQSTATAVDAVGYHTQAEIPNYWAYARDFVLDDHMF
;
A
#
# COMPACT_ATOMS: atom_id res chain seq x y z
N PHE A 1 5.16 -4.23 3.82
CA PHE A 1 6.18 -4.87 2.97
C PHE A 1 5.95 -4.52 1.50
N ASP A 2 4.78 -4.85 0.94
CA ASP A 2 4.48 -4.73 -0.49
C ASP A 2 4.68 -3.35 -1.10
N SER A 3 4.39 -2.28 -0.36
CA SER A 3 4.63 -0.90 -0.83
C SER A 3 6.08 -0.65 -1.24
N TYR A 4 7.08 -1.27 -0.60
CA TYR A 4 8.50 -1.04 -0.92
C TYR A 4 9.15 -2.22 -1.65
N PHE A 5 8.75 -3.45 -1.31
CA PHE A 5 9.43 -4.66 -1.77
C PHE A 5 8.49 -5.66 -2.44
N GLY A 6 7.22 -5.31 -2.67
CA GLY A 6 6.22 -6.21 -3.25
C GLY A 6 6.55 -6.68 -4.66
N THR A 7 7.43 -5.96 -5.38
CA THR A 7 7.94 -6.32 -6.70
C THR A 7 9.44 -6.67 -6.70
N PHE A 8 10.06 -6.77 -5.52
CA PHE A 8 11.46 -7.13 -5.40
C PHE A 8 11.70 -8.57 -5.93
N PRO A 9 12.73 -8.82 -6.76
CA PRO A 9 12.97 -10.15 -7.31
C PRO A 9 13.12 -11.22 -6.22
N GLY A 10 12.24 -12.24 -6.28
CA GLY A 10 12.26 -13.37 -5.35
C GLY A 10 11.44 -13.18 -4.08
N ALA A 11 10.88 -12.00 -3.81
CA ALA A 11 9.92 -11.81 -2.73
C ALA A 11 8.58 -12.48 -3.06
N GLN A 12 7.85 -12.97 -2.05
CA GLN A 12 6.48 -13.46 -2.25
C GLN A 12 5.55 -12.33 -2.74
N GLY A 13 5.61 -11.19 -2.04
CA GLY A 13 5.12 -9.88 -2.49
C GLY A 13 3.71 -9.82 -3.08
N ILE A 14 3.53 -8.85 -3.98
CA ILE A 14 2.29 -8.64 -4.72
C ILE A 14 2.17 -9.75 -5.77
N PRO A 15 1.00 -10.42 -5.91
CA PRO A 15 0.81 -11.37 -7.01
C PRO A 15 0.93 -10.68 -8.38
N MET A 16 1.93 -11.08 -9.16
CA MET A 16 2.21 -10.53 -10.50
C MET A 16 1.97 -11.57 -11.59
N ALA A 17 1.44 -11.16 -12.74
CA ALA A 17 1.34 -11.96 -13.96
C ALA A 17 1.87 -11.14 -15.14
N GLY A 18 2.90 -11.63 -15.83
CA GLY A 18 3.48 -10.92 -16.99
C GLY A 18 4.07 -9.54 -16.65
N GLY A 19 4.52 -9.33 -15.41
CA GLY A 19 5.09 -8.06 -14.96
C GLY A 19 4.06 -7.01 -14.55
N VAL A 20 2.77 -7.34 -14.53
CA VAL A 20 1.71 -6.47 -14.00
C VAL A 20 1.00 -7.13 -12.83
N PRO A 21 0.44 -6.37 -11.87
CA PRO A 21 -0.33 -6.93 -10.77
C PRO A 21 -1.52 -7.76 -11.27
N ALA A 22 -1.68 -8.96 -10.72
CA ALA A 22 -2.69 -9.94 -11.11
C ALA A 22 -3.96 -9.88 -10.25
N VAL A 23 -3.97 -9.04 -9.23
CA VAL A 23 -5.07 -8.84 -8.28
C VAL A 23 -5.75 -7.50 -8.51
N CYS A 24 -7.01 -7.41 -8.09
CA CYS A 24 -7.81 -6.20 -8.18
C CYS A 24 -8.60 -6.01 -6.89
N ILE A 25 -8.45 -4.85 -6.26
CA ILE A 25 -9.08 -4.50 -4.97
C ILE A 25 -10.35 -3.71 -5.26
N PRO A 26 -11.52 -4.05 -4.71
CA PRO A 26 -12.77 -3.34 -4.95
C PRO A 26 -12.63 -1.82 -4.73
N ASP A 27 -13.11 -1.02 -5.70
CA ASP A 27 -12.98 0.45 -5.69
C ASP A 27 -14.26 1.16 -6.15
N PRO A 28 -15.39 1.07 -5.42
CA PRO A 28 -16.64 1.70 -5.86
C PRO A 28 -16.49 3.22 -6.03
N PRO A 29 -16.96 3.81 -7.15
CA PRO A 29 -17.85 3.23 -8.17
C PRO A 29 -17.15 2.52 -9.32
N GLN A 30 -15.81 2.50 -9.36
CA GLN A 30 -15.07 1.67 -10.31
C GLN A 30 -15.23 0.18 -9.92
N PRO A 31 -15.02 -0.76 -10.86
CA PRO A 31 -15.07 -2.18 -10.51
C PRO A 31 -14.03 -2.55 -9.45
N CYS A 32 -12.80 -2.10 -9.65
CA CYS A 32 -11.67 -2.32 -8.76
C CYS A 32 -10.44 -1.52 -9.24
N GLN A 33 -9.46 -1.35 -8.34
CA GLN A 33 -8.14 -0.81 -8.63
C GLN A 33 -7.10 -1.89 -8.34
N ALA A 34 -6.27 -2.19 -9.35
CA ALA A 34 -5.08 -3.02 -9.13
C ALA A 34 -4.02 -2.21 -8.38
N PRO A 35 -3.13 -2.86 -7.62
CA PRO A 35 -1.92 -2.20 -7.16
C PRO A 35 -1.20 -1.53 -8.33
N TYR A 36 -0.54 -0.40 -8.10
CA TYR A 36 0.06 0.36 -9.18
C TYR A 36 1.43 0.90 -8.79
N HIS A 37 2.27 1.11 -9.79
CA HIS A 37 3.58 1.71 -9.58
C HIS A 37 3.40 3.18 -9.21
N ASP A 38 3.66 3.49 -7.94
CA ASP A 38 3.62 4.84 -7.42
C ASP A 38 5.01 5.49 -7.53
N THR A 39 5.04 6.69 -8.10
CA THR A 39 6.25 7.49 -8.34
C THR A 39 6.29 8.75 -7.49
N ALA A 40 5.28 8.96 -6.62
CA ALA A 40 5.23 10.10 -5.73
C ALA A 40 6.21 9.93 -4.56
N ASP A 41 6.92 11.01 -4.23
CA ASP A 41 7.76 11.07 -3.01
C ASP A 41 6.92 11.22 -1.73
N VAL A 42 5.67 11.69 -1.86
CA VAL A 42 4.77 11.99 -0.75
C VAL A 42 3.41 11.37 -1.01
N ASN A 43 3.00 10.51 -0.09
CA ASN A 43 1.68 9.88 -0.06
C ASN A 43 0.85 10.44 1.10
N GLY A 44 -0.45 10.53 0.90
CA GLY A 44 -1.41 10.96 1.92
C GLY A 44 -1.82 9.84 2.88
N GLY A 45 -1.76 8.59 2.41
CA GLY A 45 -1.99 7.39 3.20
C GLY A 45 -3.43 7.19 3.69
N GLY A 46 -3.61 6.13 4.46
CA GLY A 46 -4.88 5.80 5.13
C GLY A 46 -4.76 5.82 6.66
N PRO A 47 -5.89 5.66 7.37
CA PRO A 47 -5.89 5.38 8.80
C PRO A 47 -5.06 4.12 9.11
N HIS A 48 -4.28 4.12 10.18
CA HIS A 48 -3.29 3.08 10.51
C HIS A 48 -3.41 2.59 11.97
N GLY A 49 -4.62 2.68 12.54
CA GLY A 49 -4.95 2.10 13.85
C GLY A 49 -5.30 0.61 13.76
N GLU A 50 -5.41 -0.05 14.91
CA GLU A 50 -5.74 -1.49 14.98
C GLU A 50 -7.08 -1.83 14.32
N ALA A 51 -8.14 -1.05 14.58
CA ALA A 51 -9.42 -1.21 13.92
C ALA A 51 -9.33 -1.01 12.40
N SER A 52 -8.41 -0.14 11.93
CA SER A 52 -8.17 0.08 10.51
C SER A 52 -7.48 -1.10 9.86
N ALA A 53 -6.43 -1.64 10.50
CA ALA A 53 -5.74 -2.83 10.03
C ALA A 53 -6.70 -4.04 9.94
N GLN A 54 -7.61 -4.21 10.90
CA GLN A 54 -8.63 -5.26 10.83
C GLN A 54 -9.59 -5.07 9.65
N ALA A 55 -9.99 -3.82 9.37
CA ALA A 55 -10.85 -3.50 8.23
C ALA A 55 -10.13 -3.75 6.90
N ASP A 56 -8.84 -3.39 6.78
CA ASP A 56 -8.01 -3.63 5.60
C ASP A 56 -7.88 -5.13 5.30
N VAL A 57 -7.64 -5.94 6.33
CA VAL A 57 -7.53 -7.41 6.24
C VAL A 57 -8.85 -8.06 5.82
N HIS A 58 -9.98 -7.42 6.16
CA HIS A 58 -11.34 -7.83 5.79
C HIS A 58 -11.58 -9.34 5.96
N GLY A 59 -11.36 -9.86 7.17
CA GLY A 59 -11.57 -11.28 7.47
C GLY A 59 -10.65 -12.24 6.70
N GLY A 60 -9.53 -11.76 6.17
CA GLY A 60 -8.56 -12.53 5.39
C GLY A 60 -8.73 -12.40 3.87
N ALA A 61 -9.74 -11.66 3.39
CA ALA A 61 -9.92 -11.39 1.96
C ALA A 61 -8.87 -10.40 1.41
N MET A 62 -8.27 -9.57 2.28
CA MET A 62 -7.22 -8.61 1.94
C MET A 62 -7.64 -7.59 0.86
N ASP A 63 -8.90 -7.16 0.89
CA ASP A 63 -9.52 -6.31 -0.13
C ASP A 63 -10.22 -5.06 0.47
N GLY A 64 -10.01 -4.77 1.76
CA GLY A 64 -10.60 -3.61 2.46
C GLY A 64 -9.82 -2.30 2.32
N PHE A 65 -8.59 -2.35 1.79
CA PHE A 65 -7.63 -1.23 1.78
C PHE A 65 -8.18 0.07 1.16
N ILE A 66 -8.93 -0.04 0.07
CA ILE A 66 -9.45 1.13 -0.66
C ILE A 66 -10.60 1.78 0.11
N GLU A 67 -11.58 1.00 0.52
CA GLU A 67 -12.70 1.49 1.32
C GLU A 67 -12.18 2.17 2.59
N GLN A 68 -11.21 1.56 3.24
CA GLN A 68 -10.70 2.09 4.50
C GLN A 68 -9.86 3.36 4.33
N ALA A 69 -9.05 3.45 3.28
CA ALA A 69 -8.35 4.70 2.96
C ALA A 69 -9.34 5.83 2.63
N LEU A 70 -10.39 5.54 1.87
CA LEU A 70 -11.45 6.50 1.53
C LEU A 70 -12.24 6.97 2.76
N SER A 71 -12.42 6.10 3.78
CA SER A 71 -13.09 6.46 5.03
C SER A 71 -12.36 7.58 5.81
N GLY A 72 -11.05 7.73 5.59
CA GLY A 72 -10.21 8.77 6.20
C GLY A 72 -10.04 10.03 5.36
N LYS A 73 -10.44 10.00 4.08
CA LYS A 73 -10.24 11.10 3.13
C LYS A 73 -10.78 12.43 3.65
N GLY A 74 -9.96 13.48 3.55
CA GLY A 74 -10.37 14.84 3.90
C GLY A 74 -10.52 15.13 5.40
N LYS A 75 -10.26 14.16 6.28
CA LYS A 75 -10.23 14.40 7.74
C LYS A 75 -9.04 15.27 8.17
N GLY A 76 -7.95 15.21 7.42
CA GLY A 76 -6.71 15.93 7.71
C GLY A 76 -5.99 15.36 8.94
N CYS A 77 -4.76 15.81 9.15
CA CYS A 77 -3.95 15.45 10.33
C CYS A 77 -3.51 16.72 11.06
N THR A 78 -4.21 17.07 12.13
CA THR A 78 -3.78 18.15 13.05
C THR A 78 -2.86 17.60 14.15
N ASN A 79 -3.08 16.34 14.53
CA ASN A 79 -2.21 15.58 15.42
C ASN A 79 -1.56 14.45 14.60
N PRO A 80 -0.24 14.49 14.34
CA PRO A 80 0.44 13.46 13.57
C PRO A 80 0.53 12.10 14.29
N ASN A 81 0.20 12.04 15.58
CA ASN A 81 0.15 10.80 16.36
C ASN A 81 -1.25 10.18 16.44
N ASP A 82 -2.26 10.79 15.79
CA ASP A 82 -3.60 10.21 15.72
C ASP A 82 -3.63 9.15 14.60
N PRO A 83 -3.79 7.85 14.94
CA PRO A 83 -3.76 6.80 13.94
C PRO A 83 -4.97 6.82 12.99
N ALA A 84 -6.02 7.55 13.32
CA ALA A 84 -7.20 7.69 12.46
C ALA A 84 -7.06 8.84 11.44
N CYS A 85 -6.07 9.71 11.60
CA CYS A 85 -5.90 10.87 10.74
C CYS A 85 -5.22 10.47 9.42
N THR A 86 -5.57 11.17 8.33
CA THR A 86 -4.91 10.99 7.03
C THR A 86 -4.78 12.33 6.33
N GLN A 87 -3.75 12.46 5.48
CA GLN A 87 -3.58 13.62 4.61
C GLN A 87 -3.99 13.33 3.16
N SER A 88 -4.64 12.19 2.91
CA SER A 88 -5.06 11.83 1.55
C SER A 88 -6.14 12.78 1.04
N THR A 89 -5.79 13.49 -0.02
CA THR A 89 -6.68 14.33 -0.82
C THR A 89 -6.95 13.70 -2.19
N ALA A 90 -6.31 12.57 -2.49
CA ALA A 90 -6.21 12.03 -3.84
C ALA A 90 -7.51 11.34 -4.30
N THR A 91 -7.68 11.32 -5.61
CA THR A 91 -8.72 10.56 -6.32
C THR A 91 -8.32 9.10 -6.53
N ALA A 92 -7.01 8.82 -6.63
CA ALA A 92 -6.45 7.48 -6.62
C ALA A 92 -5.95 7.18 -5.20
N VAL A 93 -6.29 6.00 -4.67
CA VAL A 93 -5.90 5.59 -3.32
C VAL A 93 -4.47 5.09 -3.33
N ASP A 94 -3.57 5.80 -2.65
CA ASP A 94 -2.14 5.46 -2.56
C ASP A 94 -1.82 4.31 -1.59
N ALA A 95 -2.79 3.88 -0.78
CA ALA A 95 -2.67 2.70 0.08
C ALA A 95 -2.39 1.40 -0.70
N VAL A 96 -2.69 1.37 -2.02
CA VAL A 96 -2.41 0.23 -2.92
C VAL A 96 -1.27 0.52 -3.91
N GLY A 97 -0.54 1.62 -3.72
CA GLY A 97 0.66 1.95 -4.49
C GLY A 97 1.87 1.12 -4.03
N TYR A 98 2.74 0.80 -4.98
CA TYR A 98 4.06 0.21 -4.71
C TYR A 98 5.17 0.96 -5.42
N HIS A 99 6.33 0.99 -4.80
CA HIS A 99 7.57 1.50 -5.36
C HIS A 99 8.43 0.38 -5.93
N THR A 100 9.40 0.79 -6.74
CA THR A 100 10.44 -0.09 -7.27
C THR A 100 11.82 0.44 -6.88
N GLN A 101 12.88 -0.17 -7.43
CA GLN A 101 14.24 0.38 -7.32
C GLN A 101 14.35 1.82 -7.84
N ALA A 102 13.47 2.26 -8.75
CA ALA A 102 13.53 3.61 -9.31
C ALA A 102 13.34 4.69 -8.23
N GLU A 103 12.45 4.46 -7.27
CA GLU A 103 12.12 5.41 -6.20
C GLU A 103 12.99 5.19 -4.95
N ILE A 104 13.28 3.94 -4.60
CA ILE A 104 13.99 3.58 -3.36
C ILE A 104 15.25 2.73 -3.62
N PRO A 105 16.21 3.23 -4.44
CA PRO A 105 17.36 2.44 -4.89
C PRO A 105 18.24 1.95 -3.74
N ASN A 106 18.36 2.73 -2.65
CA ASN A 106 19.18 2.35 -1.49
C ASN A 106 18.59 1.15 -0.73
N TYR A 107 17.26 1.10 -0.60
CA TYR A 107 16.57 0.00 0.09
C TYR A 107 16.68 -1.30 -0.72
N TRP A 108 16.50 -1.21 -2.04
CA TRP A 108 16.67 -2.34 -2.94
C TRP A 108 18.14 -2.79 -3.08
N ALA A 109 19.10 -1.89 -2.88
CA ALA A 109 20.51 -2.26 -2.77
C ALA A 109 20.75 -3.06 -1.49
N TYR A 110 20.27 -2.60 -0.33
CA TYR A 110 20.40 -3.34 0.92
C TYR A 110 19.72 -4.71 0.89
N ALA A 111 18.52 -4.82 0.35
CA ALA A 111 17.81 -6.09 0.21
C ALA A 111 18.58 -7.10 -0.69
N ARG A 112 19.36 -6.61 -1.65
CA ARG A 112 20.16 -7.44 -2.57
C ARG A 112 21.51 -7.85 -1.97
N ASP A 113 22.16 -6.93 -1.26
CA ASP A 113 23.51 -7.12 -0.73
C ASP A 113 23.49 -7.82 0.65
N PHE A 114 22.35 -7.80 1.33
CA PHE A 114 22.14 -8.43 2.64
C PHE A 114 20.98 -9.43 2.60
N VAL A 115 20.06 -9.33 3.57
CA VAL A 115 18.91 -10.23 3.71
C VAL A 115 17.64 -9.40 3.71
N LEU A 116 16.67 -9.83 2.92
CA LEU A 116 15.29 -9.36 2.97
C LEU A 116 14.45 -10.40 3.71
N ASP A 117 13.77 -9.99 4.79
CA ASP A 117 12.78 -10.81 5.48
C ASP A 117 11.38 -10.42 4.97
N ASP A 118 10.77 -11.30 4.17
CA ASP A 118 9.46 -11.08 3.56
C ASP A 118 8.30 -11.74 4.35
N HIS A 119 8.58 -12.23 5.56
CA HIS A 119 7.60 -12.87 6.45
C HIS A 119 7.65 -12.33 7.89
N MET A 120 8.00 -11.05 8.06
CA MET A 120 7.96 -10.32 9.33
C MET A 120 6.59 -9.61 9.52
N PHE A 121 5.93 -9.84 10.65
CA PHE A 121 4.63 -9.24 11.02
C PHE A 121 4.65 -8.67 12.43
#